data_AF-A0A967D268-F1
#
_entry.id   AF-A0A967D268-F1
#
_cell.length_a   1.000
_cell.length_b   1.000
_cell.length_c   1.000
_cell.angle_alpha   90.00
_cell.angle_beta   90.00
_cell.angle_gamma   90.00
#
_symmetry.space_group_name_H-M   'P 1'
#
loop_
_entity.id
_entity.type
_entity.pdbx_description
1 polymer ?
#
loop_
_entity_poly.entity_id
_entity_poly.type
_entity_poly.pdbx_seq_one_letter_code
_entity_poly.pdbx_strand_id
1 'polypeptide(L)'
;NLGGWTLLSTAEAGEAQASAIAMLLESDDFSFADQSQFKLLDAYTIGGKEGLPDDPNVLDRVWTRIRQTAQITHPTRYGVIQVQQVTEESLTNLPGTAPQIPVVDEDEPIVSVVMVRNLGNLRQVPAFFTIGSLLIFLSLCYMLHERDKLVMARRAEFEKAA
;
A
#
# COMPACT_ATOMS: atom_id res chain seq x y z
N ASN A 1 -5.92 -23.44 1.70
CA ASN A 1 -4.48 -23.10 1.61
C ASN A 1 -4.18 -22.83 0.13
N LEU A 2 -4.20 -21.56 -0.30
CA LEU A 2 -4.14 -21.16 -1.72
C LEU A 2 -2.70 -20.95 -2.20
N GLY A 3 -1.76 -21.78 -1.74
CA GLY A 3 -0.34 -21.65 -2.16
C GLY A 3 0.32 -20.31 -1.84
N GLY A 4 -0.10 -19.65 -0.75
CA GLY A 4 0.42 -18.33 -0.33
C GLY A 4 -0.40 -17.12 -0.77
N TRP A 5 -1.46 -17.32 -1.57
CA TRP A 5 -2.42 -16.27 -1.91
C TRP A 5 -3.46 -16.07 -0.81
N THR A 6 -3.79 -14.83 -0.52
CA THR A 6 -4.84 -14.45 0.42
C THR A 6 -6.00 -13.81 -0.33
N LEU A 7 -7.22 -14.29 -0.07
CA LEU A 7 -8.44 -13.69 -0.61
C LEU A 7 -8.64 -12.30 0.03
N LEU A 8 -8.86 -11.29 -0.80
CA LEU A 8 -9.18 -9.94 -0.36
C LEU A 8 -10.66 -9.83 -0.06
N SER A 9 -11.00 -9.13 1.03
CA SER A 9 -12.39 -8.73 1.26
C SER A 9 -12.83 -7.71 0.21
N THR A 10 -14.14 -7.60 -0.04
CA THR A 10 -14.70 -6.61 -0.98
C THR A 10 -14.29 -5.18 -0.63
N ALA A 11 -14.14 -4.87 0.67
CA ALA A 11 -13.70 -3.55 1.13
C ALA A 11 -12.24 -3.24 0.75
N GLU A 12 -11.36 -4.23 0.75
CA GLU A 12 -9.95 -4.06 0.42
C GLU A 12 -9.66 -4.18 -1.09
N ALA A 13 -10.54 -4.86 -1.82
CA ALA A 13 -10.40 -5.11 -3.26
C ALA A 13 -10.88 -3.94 -4.13
N GLY A 14 -11.71 -3.03 -3.62
CA GLY A 14 -12.40 -2.01 -4.44
C GLY A 14 -11.48 -1.12 -5.30
N GLU A 15 -10.35 -0.65 -4.75
CA GLU A 15 -9.37 0.15 -5.50
C GLU A 15 -8.77 -0.66 -6.66
N ALA A 16 -8.39 -1.90 -6.37
CA ALA A 16 -7.79 -2.78 -7.35
C ALA A 16 -8.81 -3.17 -8.44
N GLN A 17 -10.06 -3.43 -8.06
CA GLN A 17 -11.16 -3.75 -8.99
C GLN A 17 -11.42 -2.61 -9.97
N ALA A 18 -11.49 -1.37 -9.48
CA ALA A 18 -11.67 -0.21 -10.34
C ALA A 18 -10.50 -0.04 -11.33
N SER A 19 -9.26 -0.25 -10.89
CA SER A 19 -8.09 -0.17 -11.77
C SER A 19 -8.08 -1.27 -12.83
N ALA A 20 -8.51 -2.50 -12.48
CA ALA A 20 -8.63 -3.59 -13.43
C ALA A 20 -9.74 -3.34 -14.45
N ILE A 21 -10.90 -2.82 -14.03
CA ILE A 21 -11.99 -2.40 -14.93
C ILE A 21 -11.49 -1.36 -15.93
N ALA A 22 -10.78 -0.33 -15.46
CA ALA A 22 -10.26 0.72 -16.34
C ALA A 22 -9.31 0.15 -17.40
N MET A 23 -8.42 -0.75 -17.00
CA MET A 23 -7.50 -1.42 -17.93
C MET A 23 -8.24 -2.29 -18.95
N LEU A 24 -9.25 -3.05 -18.51
CA LEU A 24 -10.02 -3.95 -19.39
C LEU A 24 -10.85 -3.19 -20.43
N LEU A 25 -11.40 -2.03 -20.06
CA LEU A 25 -12.15 -1.17 -20.99
C LEU A 25 -11.25 -0.37 -21.93
N GLU A 26 -9.99 -0.15 -21.55
CA GLU A 26 -8.99 0.53 -22.40
C GLU A 26 -8.31 -0.43 -23.38
N SER A 27 -8.19 -1.72 -23.02
CA SER A 27 -7.54 -2.73 -23.85
C SER A 27 -8.45 -3.20 -25.00
N ASP A 28 -7.99 -3.01 -26.24
CA ASP A 28 -8.64 -3.58 -27.46
C ASP A 28 -8.51 -5.11 -27.56
N ASP A 29 -7.74 -5.74 -26.67
CA ASP A 29 -7.48 -7.19 -26.67
C ASP A 29 -8.68 -8.02 -26.18
N PHE A 30 -9.62 -7.40 -25.47
CA PHE A 30 -10.81 -8.06 -24.93
C PHE A 30 -12.07 -7.38 -25.48
N SER A 31 -13.09 -8.16 -25.82
CA SER A 31 -14.34 -7.67 -26.43
C SER A 31 -15.30 -7.02 -25.41
N PHE A 32 -14.77 -6.27 -24.44
CA PHE A 32 -15.54 -5.58 -23.41
C PHE A 32 -15.69 -4.10 -23.77
N ALA A 33 -16.86 -3.71 -24.28
CA ALA A 33 -17.22 -2.33 -24.56
C ALA A 33 -17.79 -1.60 -23.33
N ASP A 34 -18.34 -2.33 -22.35
CA ASP A 34 -18.98 -1.75 -21.17
C ASP A 34 -18.80 -2.63 -19.92
N GLN A 35 -18.83 -2.01 -18.74
CA GLN A 35 -18.69 -2.68 -17.44
C GLN A 35 -19.81 -3.69 -17.19
N SER A 36 -20.96 -3.53 -17.84
CA SER A 36 -22.09 -4.47 -17.75
C SER A 36 -21.77 -5.85 -18.33
N GLN A 37 -20.80 -5.95 -19.24
CA GLN A 37 -20.48 -7.16 -20.00
C GLN A 37 -19.63 -8.18 -19.25
N PHE A 38 -19.15 -7.85 -18.06
CA PHE A 38 -18.33 -8.75 -17.27
C PHE A 38 -18.61 -8.62 -15.78
N LYS A 39 -18.36 -9.71 -15.05
CA LYS A 39 -18.52 -9.78 -13.60
C LYS A 39 -17.17 -10.02 -12.94
N LEU A 40 -16.93 -9.29 -11.86
CA LEU A 40 -15.80 -9.52 -10.97
C LEU A 40 -16.10 -10.72 -10.09
N LEU A 41 -15.21 -11.71 -10.08
CA LEU A 41 -15.31 -12.89 -9.23
C LEU A 41 -14.65 -12.60 -7.88
N ASP A 42 -13.38 -12.96 -7.78
CA ASP A 42 -12.58 -12.84 -6.57
C ASP A 42 -11.33 -11.99 -6.82
N ALA A 43 -10.86 -11.36 -5.75
CA ALA A 43 -9.60 -10.64 -5.72
C ALA A 43 -8.64 -11.35 -4.77
N TYR A 44 -7.43 -11.60 -5.24
CA TYR A 44 -6.37 -12.28 -4.49
C TYR A 44 -5.16 -11.37 -4.35
N THR A 45 -4.37 -11.58 -3.31
CA THR A 45 -3.10 -10.88 -3.14
C THR A 45 -2.03 -11.78 -2.56
N ILE A 46 -0.79 -11.50 -2.92
CA ILE A 46 0.39 -12.19 -2.42
C ILE A 46 1.54 -11.20 -2.23
N GLY A 47 2.37 -11.49 -1.22
CA GLY A 47 3.51 -10.65 -0.85
C GLY A 47 3.09 -9.40 -0.06
N GLY A 48 3.91 -8.36 -0.12
CA GLY A 48 3.78 -7.20 0.75
C GLY A 48 4.38 -7.40 2.14
N LYS A 49 4.18 -6.43 3.03
CA LYS A 49 4.71 -6.46 4.40
C LYS A 49 3.92 -7.48 5.22
N GLU A 50 4.62 -8.23 6.06
CA GLU A 50 3.99 -9.13 7.04
C GLU A 50 2.97 -8.35 7.88
N GLY A 51 1.75 -8.88 7.89
CA GLY A 51 0.64 -8.34 8.65
C GLY A 51 0.78 -8.65 10.14
N LEU A 52 -0.26 -8.29 10.89
CA LEU A 52 -0.41 -8.75 12.26
C LEU A 52 -0.55 -10.29 12.27
N PRO A 53 0.00 -10.98 13.28
CA PRO A 53 -0.32 -12.40 13.52
C PRO A 53 -1.83 -12.60 13.74
N ASP A 54 -2.33 -13.82 13.50
CA ASP A 54 -3.77 -14.15 13.56
C ASP A 54 -4.41 -13.84 14.94
N ASP A 55 -3.66 -14.01 16.04
CA ASP A 55 -4.06 -13.64 17.41
C ASP A 55 -3.08 -12.62 18.02
N PRO A 56 -3.22 -11.31 17.72
CA PRO A 56 -2.21 -10.33 18.07
C PRO A 56 -2.43 -9.69 19.44
N ASN A 57 -1.40 -9.70 20.28
CA ASN A 57 -1.37 -8.94 21.52
C ASN A 57 -1.10 -7.43 21.24
N VAL A 58 -1.35 -6.56 22.22
CA VAL A 58 -1.05 -5.12 22.18
C VAL A 58 0.44 -4.87 21.90
N LEU A 59 1.33 -5.68 22.48
CA LEU A 59 2.76 -5.59 22.22
C LEU A 59 3.11 -5.97 20.77
N ASP A 60 2.47 -7.00 20.21
CA ASP A 60 2.68 -7.40 18.82
C ASP A 60 2.22 -6.30 17.85
N ARG A 61 1.15 -5.58 18.19
CA ARG A 61 0.70 -4.41 17.41
C ARG A 61 1.73 -3.29 17.39
N VAL A 62 2.27 -2.95 18.56
CA VAL A 62 3.30 -1.91 18.68
C VAL A 62 4.57 -2.35 17.95
N TRP A 63 5.02 -3.58 18.17
CA TRP A 63 6.23 -4.10 17.54
C TRP A 63 6.08 -4.20 16.01
N THR A 64 4.95 -4.68 15.52
CA THR A 64 4.66 -4.74 14.08
C THR A 64 4.68 -3.34 13.48
N ARG A 65 4.12 -2.34 14.16
CA ARG A 65 4.18 -0.94 13.71
C ARG A 65 5.62 -0.43 13.62
N ILE A 66 6.45 -0.70 14.63
CA ILE A 66 7.86 -0.30 14.63
C ILE A 66 8.61 -1.00 13.48
N ARG A 67 8.47 -2.33 13.35
CA ARG A 67 9.11 -3.13 12.30
C ARG A 67 8.70 -2.68 10.90
N GLN A 68 7.40 -2.47 10.67
CA GLN A 68 6.88 -1.99 9.39
C GLN A 68 7.37 -0.58 9.06
N THR A 69 7.57 0.28 10.06
CA THR A 69 8.12 1.63 9.88
C THR A 69 9.62 1.58 9.59
N ALA A 70 10.36 0.69 10.25
CA ALA A 70 11.79 0.52 10.04
C ALA A 70 12.14 -0.17 8.70
N GLN A 71 11.20 -0.88 8.08
CA GLN A 71 11.35 -1.41 6.72
C GLN A 71 11.25 -0.29 5.68
N ILE A 72 12.42 0.26 5.33
CA ILE A 72 12.60 1.32 4.32
C ILE A 72 12.20 0.84 2.92
N THR A 73 12.47 -0.43 2.60
CA THR A 73 12.08 -1.04 1.32
C THR A 73 10.68 -1.62 1.42
N HIS A 74 9.88 -1.39 0.38
CA HIS A 74 8.55 -1.95 0.26
C HIS A 74 8.64 -3.26 -0.54
N PRO A 75 8.39 -4.43 0.06
CA PRO A 75 8.28 -5.67 -0.70
C PRO A 75 7.11 -5.56 -1.67
N THR A 76 7.33 -5.97 -2.93
CA THR A 76 6.32 -5.91 -3.97
C THR A 76 5.09 -6.72 -3.59
N ARG A 77 3.91 -6.10 -3.66
CA ARG A 77 2.63 -6.77 -3.45
C ARG A 77 1.95 -6.96 -4.79
N TYR A 78 1.59 -8.20 -5.10
CA TYR A 78 0.82 -8.52 -6.29
C TYR A 78 -0.65 -8.61 -5.92
N GLY A 79 -1.51 -8.04 -6.76
CA GLY A 79 -2.95 -8.22 -6.72
C GLY A 79 -3.40 -8.93 -7.98
N VAL A 80 -4.28 -9.90 -7.85
CA VAL A 80 -4.91 -10.58 -9.00
C VAL A 80 -6.40 -10.39 -8.88
N ILE A 81 -7.03 -9.98 -9.97
CA ILE A 81 -8.48 -9.87 -10.06
C ILE A 81 -8.96 -10.77 -11.16
N GLN A 82 -9.92 -11.62 -10.81
CA GLN A 82 -10.54 -12.53 -11.75
C GLN A 82 -11.83 -11.91 -12.28
N VAL A 83 -11.95 -11.92 -13.60
CA VAL A 83 -13.06 -11.35 -14.35
C VAL A 83 -13.56 -12.41 -15.32
N GLN A 84 -14.87 -12.51 -15.47
CA GLN A 84 -15.49 -13.42 -16.42
C GLN A 84 -16.63 -12.70 -17.14
N GLN A 85 -16.84 -13.07 -18.40
CA GLN A 85 -17.90 -12.48 -19.22
C GLN A 85 -19.29 -12.86 -18.68
N VAL A 86 -20.24 -11.96 -18.91
CA VAL A 86 -21.63 -12.09 -18.51
C VAL A 86 -22.44 -12.53 -19.73
N THR A 87 -23.38 -13.46 -19.53
CA THR A 87 -24.21 -14.00 -20.62
C THR A 87 -25.06 -12.89 -21.25
N GLU A 88 -25.17 -12.89 -22.58
CA GLU A 88 -25.91 -11.88 -23.38
C GLU A 88 -27.37 -11.69 -22.93
N GLU A 89 -28.01 -12.75 -22.41
CA GLU A 89 -29.37 -12.72 -21.89
C GLU A 89 -29.53 -11.74 -20.72
N SER A 90 -28.53 -11.64 -19.84
CA SER A 90 -28.56 -10.73 -18.68
C SER A 90 -28.19 -9.28 -19.00
N LEU A 91 -27.65 -9.03 -20.20
CA LEU A 91 -27.39 -7.68 -20.72
C LEU A 91 -28.63 -7.03 -21.32
N THR A 92 -29.61 -7.85 -21.73
CA THR A 92 -30.82 -7.40 -22.41
C THR A 92 -31.82 -6.81 -21.39
N ASN A 93 -31.57 -5.57 -20.98
CA ASN A 93 -32.47 -4.82 -20.10
C ASN A 93 -33.55 -4.13 -20.94
N LEU A 94 -34.78 -4.65 -20.93
CA LEU A 94 -35.90 -3.99 -21.58
C LEU A 94 -36.26 -2.67 -20.87
N PRO A 95 -36.49 -1.56 -21.60
CA PRO A 95 -36.88 -0.28 -21.02
C PRO A 95 -38.14 -0.42 -20.14
N GLY A 96 -38.06 0.01 -18.89
CA GLY A 96 -39.17 -0.07 -17.93
C GLY A 96 -39.23 -1.36 -17.09
N THR A 97 -38.29 -2.28 -17.27
CA THR A 97 -38.15 -3.49 -16.45
C THR A 97 -37.08 -3.30 -15.39
N ALA A 98 -37.19 -4.00 -14.26
CA ALA A 98 -36.10 -4.02 -13.27
C ALA A 98 -34.81 -4.56 -13.93
N PRO A 99 -33.65 -3.95 -13.68
CA PRO A 99 -32.38 -4.46 -14.19
C PRO A 99 -32.17 -5.90 -13.76
N GLN A 100 -31.82 -6.77 -14.72
CA GLN A 100 -31.51 -8.16 -14.41
C GLN A 100 -30.16 -8.25 -13.70
N ILE A 101 -30.03 -9.18 -12.77
CA ILE A 101 -28.76 -9.41 -12.08
C ILE A 101 -27.81 -10.09 -13.07
N PRO A 102 -26.58 -9.59 -13.26
CA PRO A 102 -25.62 -10.18 -14.19
C PRO A 102 -25.25 -11.61 -13.76
N VAL A 103 -25.52 -12.55 -14.67
CA VAL A 103 -25.20 -13.98 -14.55
C VAL A 103 -23.94 -14.26 -15.36
N VAL A 104 -23.01 -14.99 -14.75
CA VAL A 104 -21.73 -15.31 -15.36
C VAL A 104 -21.92 -16.41 -16.39
N ASP A 105 -21.27 -16.26 -17.54
CA ASP A 105 -21.19 -17.34 -18.53
C ASP A 105 -20.10 -18.34 -18.11
N GLU A 106 -20.49 -19.58 -17.79
CA GLU A 106 -19.55 -20.62 -17.36
C GLU A 106 -18.68 -21.17 -18.50
N ASP A 107 -19.07 -20.93 -19.76
CA ASP A 107 -18.36 -21.43 -20.94
C ASP A 107 -17.19 -20.52 -21.38
N GLU A 108 -17.19 -19.26 -20.96
CA GLU A 108 -16.16 -18.26 -21.30
C GLU A 108 -14.98 -18.30 -20.29
N PRO A 109 -13.71 -18.15 -20.71
CA PRO A 109 -12.56 -18.27 -19.83
C PRO A 109 -12.47 -17.15 -18.79
N ILE A 110 -11.91 -17.51 -17.63
CA ILE A 110 -11.62 -16.57 -16.54
C ILE A 110 -10.37 -15.75 -16.89
N VAL A 111 -10.55 -14.45 -17.07
CA VAL A 111 -9.46 -13.49 -17.29
C VAL A 111 -8.88 -13.06 -15.95
N SER A 112 -7.59 -13.26 -15.74
CA SER A 112 -6.88 -12.87 -14.51
C SER A 112 -6.00 -11.66 -14.75
N VAL A 113 -6.41 -10.50 -14.26
CA VAL A 113 -5.62 -9.26 -14.35
C VAL A 113 -4.62 -9.23 -13.20
N VAL A 114 -3.33 -9.34 -13.53
CA VAL A 114 -2.24 -9.29 -12.56
C VAL A 114 -1.73 -7.85 -12.44
N MET A 115 -1.81 -7.30 -11.25
CA MET A 115 -1.37 -5.94 -10.93
C MET A 115 -0.23 -5.94 -9.93
N VAL A 116 0.68 -5.00 -10.12
CA VAL A 116 1.79 -4.73 -9.19
C VAL A 116 1.47 -3.47 -8.40
N ARG A 117 1.27 -3.60 -7.08
CA ARG A 117 1.06 -2.44 -6.21
C ARG A 117 2.41 -1.84 -5.83
N ASN A 118 2.81 -0.78 -6.52
CA ASN A 118 4.00 -0.01 -6.17
C ASN A 118 3.62 1.12 -5.21
N LEU A 119 4.06 1.05 -3.95
CA LEU A 119 3.82 2.11 -2.96
C LEU A 119 4.81 3.29 -3.09
N GLY A 120 5.76 3.23 -4.03
CA GLY A 120 6.76 4.25 -4.26
C GLY A 120 7.70 4.48 -3.07
N ASN A 121 8.61 5.44 -3.24
CA ASN A 121 9.61 5.81 -2.21
C ASN A 121 9.34 7.20 -1.61
N LEU A 122 8.09 7.68 -1.62
CA LEU A 122 7.74 9.06 -1.26
C LEU A 122 8.21 9.48 0.15
N ARG A 123 8.34 8.53 1.08
CA ARG A 123 8.75 8.80 2.47
C ARG A 123 10.27 8.74 2.70
N GLN A 124 11.03 8.16 1.77
CA GLN A 124 12.47 7.98 1.94
C GLN A 124 13.22 9.31 1.84
N VAL A 125 12.89 10.11 0.83
CA VAL A 125 13.56 11.39 0.59
C VAL A 125 13.39 12.36 1.77
N PRO A 126 12.17 12.59 2.30
CA PRO A 126 11.99 13.41 3.50
C PRO A 126 12.73 12.86 4.72
N ALA A 127 12.75 11.53 4.91
CA ALA A 127 13.42 10.90 6.06
C ALA A 127 14.94 11.18 6.07
N PHE A 128 15.61 11.08 4.92
CA PHE A 128 17.03 11.41 4.81
C PHE A 128 17.30 12.89 5.10
N PHE A 129 16.43 13.79 4.63
CA PHE A 129 16.52 15.23 4.95
C PHE A 129 16.37 15.52 6.44
N THR A 130 15.45 14.83 7.12
CA THR A 130 15.28 14.97 8.58
C THR A 130 16.51 14.48 9.33
N ILE A 131 17.06 13.33 8.97
CA ILE A 131 18.26 12.77 9.60
C ILE A 131 19.46 13.72 9.38
N GLY A 132 19.64 14.24 8.15
CA GLY A 132 20.69 15.20 7.85
C GLY A 132 20.59 16.48 8.68
N SER A 133 19.38 17.06 8.74
CA SER A 133 19.13 18.26 9.55
C SER A 133 19.35 18.02 11.05
N LEU A 134 18.96 16.84 11.56
CA LEU A 134 19.16 16.45 12.95
C LEU A 134 20.64 16.35 13.29
N LEU A 135 21.46 15.74 12.42
CA LEU A 135 22.91 15.63 12.65
C LEU A 135 23.59 17.00 12.66
N ILE A 136 23.20 17.90 11.75
CA ILE A 136 23.71 19.28 11.73
C ILE A 136 23.34 20.00 13.03
N PHE A 137 22.07 19.88 13.47
CA PHE A 137 21.60 20.47 14.72
C PHE A 137 22.41 19.96 15.92
N LEU A 138 22.59 18.64 16.04
CA LEU A 138 23.38 18.05 17.13
C LEU A 138 24.85 18.48 17.09
N SER A 139 25.43 18.60 15.89
CA SER A 139 26.80 19.12 15.74
C SER A 139 26.92 20.56 16.25
N LEU A 140 25.95 21.41 15.94
CA LEU A 140 25.92 22.80 16.42
C LEU A 140 25.72 22.87 17.94
N CYS A 141 24.82 22.05 18.49
CA CYS A 141 24.65 21.92 19.94
C CYS A 141 25.93 21.48 20.63
N TYR A 142 26.66 20.51 20.05
CA TYR A 142 27.92 20.05 20.60
C TYR A 142 29.00 21.14 20.57
N MET A 143 29.11 21.90 19.47
CA MET A 143 30.02 23.03 19.38
C MET A 143 29.72 24.12 20.41
N LEU A 144 28.43 24.43 20.62
CA LEU A 144 28.00 25.38 21.66
C LEU A 144 28.33 24.87 23.06
N HIS A 145 28.11 23.58 23.32
CA HIS A 145 28.41 22.95 24.60
C HIS A 145 29.90 23.02 24.97
N GLU A 146 30.79 22.73 24.02
CA GLU A 146 32.23 22.87 24.25
C GLU A 146 32.65 24.33 24.48
N ARG A 147 32.05 25.28 23.74
CA ARG A 147 32.30 26.71 23.97
C ARG A 147 31.86 27.15 25.36
N ASP A 148 30.71 26.71 25.84
CA ASP A 148 30.19 27.05 27.17
C ASP A 148 31.10 26.52 28.28
N LYS A 149 31.61 25.28 28.15
CA LYS A 149 32.59 24.73 29.10
C LYS A 149 33.86 25.58 29.19
N LEU A 150 34.41 26.01 28.04
CA LEU A 150 35.62 26.83 28.00
C LEU A 150 35.40 28.20 28.66
N VAL A 151 34.23 28.82 28.44
CA VAL A 151 33.89 30.10 29.07
C VAL A 151 33.75 29.95 30.58
N MET A 152 33.08 28.89 31.05
CA MET A 152 32.97 28.62 32.49
C MET A 152 34.34 28.38 33.13
N ALA A 153 35.22 27.61 32.50
CA ALA A 153 36.57 27.37 32.99
C ALA A 153 37.37 28.67 33.16
N ARG A 154 37.36 29.55 32.14
CA ARG A 154 38.04 30.85 32.22
C ARG A 154 37.46 31.75 33.30
N ARG A 155 36.13 31.80 33.46
CA ARG A 155 35.50 32.58 34.54
C ARG A 155 35.93 32.10 35.92
N ALA A 156 36.00 30.79 36.13
CA ALA A 156 36.45 30.21 37.39
C ALA A 156 37.94 30.51 37.67
N GLU A 157 38.79 30.60 36.63
CA GLU A 157 40.18 31.04 36.78
C GLU A 157 40.26 32.52 37.19
N PHE A 158 39.47 33.40 36.58
CA PHE A 158 39.42 34.82 36.95
C PHE A 158 38.92 35.05 38.38
N GLU A 159 37.87 34.35 38.79
CA GLU A 159 37.35 34.44 40.18
C GLU A 159 38.36 33.93 41.22
N LYS A 160 39.20 32.94 40.87
CA LYS A 160 40.27 32.47 41.76
C LYS A 160 41.47 33.42 41.83
N ALA A 161 41.66 34.26 40.80
CA ALA A 161 42.77 35.20 40.72
C ALA A 161 42.44 36.60 41.28
N ALA A 162 41.15 36.88 41.54
CA ALA A 162 40.65 38.08 42.20
C ALA A 162 40.58 37.90 43.72
#